data_AF-A0A0S3KEZ6-F1
#
_entry.id   AF-A0A0S3KEZ6-F1
#
_cell.length_a   1.000
_cell.length_b   1.000
_cell.length_c   1.000
_cell.angle_alpha   90.00
_cell.angle_beta   90.00
_cell.angle_gamma   90.00
#
_symmetry.space_group_name_H-M   'P 1'
#
loop_
_entity.id
_entity.type
_entity.pdbx_description
1 polymer ?
#
loop_
_entity_poly.entity_id
_entity_poly.type
_entity_poly.pdbx_seq_one_letter_code
_entity_poly.pdbx_strand_id
1 'polypeptide(L)'
;MKTTNYLLTAMILGLSVSGLTQLASAETIDGENSADVIINGTIGKLDNTDPNTNIPEGSDEWINVTVDTATAFHTTTASAHKNIESADYSIVNNSGRGVAVTLNKMDGTPKYVDTLTINAKGDGLVAAPVATNLVDNNALADLTSAPVWMRLANKDGRLNIATDAASAYANSAKFYYTGTTVADLPANVEQATTAENYTLTLKFTSIQKDGTTLGVTP
;
A
#
# COMPACT_ATOMS: atom_id res chain seq x y z
N MET A 1 -54.24 -48.88 -7.39
CA MET A 1 -55.05 -47.66 -7.13
C MET A 1 -54.10 -46.47 -7.07
N LYS A 2 -54.55 -45.33 -7.61
CA LYS A 2 -53.78 -44.14 -8.00
C LYS A 2 -53.24 -43.32 -6.81
N THR A 3 -52.09 -42.66 -7.02
CA THR A 3 -51.72 -41.33 -6.48
C THR A 3 -50.55 -40.79 -7.34
N THR A 4 -50.79 -39.97 -8.37
CA THR A 4 -50.86 -38.49 -8.41
C THR A 4 -49.49 -37.78 -8.36
N ASN A 5 -49.26 -36.98 -9.41
CA ASN A 5 -48.05 -36.24 -9.82
C ASN A 5 -47.68 -35.04 -8.93
N TYR A 6 -46.42 -34.58 -9.03
CA TYR A 6 -46.09 -33.15 -9.11
C TYR A 6 -44.96 -32.92 -10.14
N LEU A 7 -45.31 -32.26 -11.25
CA LEU A 7 -44.34 -31.47 -12.01
C LEU A 7 -44.14 -30.17 -11.23
N LEU A 8 -42.90 -29.87 -10.82
CA LEU A 8 -42.53 -28.51 -10.45
C LEU A 8 -41.80 -27.86 -11.63
N THR A 9 -42.52 -26.97 -12.29
CA THR A 9 -41.97 -25.98 -13.21
C THR A 9 -41.33 -24.88 -12.37
N ALA A 10 -40.00 -24.83 -12.30
CA ALA A 10 -39.29 -23.71 -11.68
C ALA A 10 -39.02 -22.64 -12.75
N MET A 11 -39.63 -21.47 -12.55
CA MET A 11 -39.46 -20.28 -13.37
C MET A 11 -37.99 -19.85 -13.45
N ILE A 12 -37.54 -19.50 -14.65
CA ILE A 12 -36.33 -18.72 -14.87
C ILE A 12 -36.59 -17.31 -14.33
N LEU A 13 -36.22 -17.06 -13.08
CA LEU A 13 -36.10 -15.71 -12.55
C LEU A 13 -34.72 -15.18 -12.95
N GLY A 14 -34.73 -14.11 -13.75
CA GLY A 14 -33.54 -13.37 -14.12
C GLY A 14 -32.84 -12.82 -12.88
N LEU A 15 -31.60 -13.26 -12.66
CA LEU A 15 -30.73 -12.72 -11.64
C LEU A 15 -29.78 -11.71 -12.30
N SER A 16 -29.94 -10.47 -11.86
CA SER A 16 -29.02 -9.37 -12.08
C SER A 16 -27.58 -9.78 -11.73
N VAL A 17 -26.63 -9.45 -12.60
CA VAL A 17 -25.20 -9.59 -12.36
C VAL A 17 -24.79 -8.62 -11.25
N SER A 18 -24.84 -9.09 -10.01
CA SER A 18 -24.24 -8.44 -8.85
C SER A 18 -23.05 -9.29 -8.42
N GLY A 19 -21.87 -8.64 -8.34
CA GLY A 19 -20.56 -9.26 -8.14
C GLY A 19 -20.56 -10.42 -7.14
N LEU A 20 -20.24 -11.61 -7.65
CA LEU A 20 -20.11 -12.82 -6.85
C LEU A 20 -18.82 -12.73 -6.04
N THR A 21 -18.91 -12.31 -4.78
CA THR A 21 -17.93 -12.71 -3.76
C THR A 21 -18.08 -14.21 -3.57
N GLN A 22 -17.27 -15.02 -4.25
CA GLN A 22 -17.39 -16.48 -4.13
C GLN A 22 -16.76 -16.95 -2.81
N LEU A 23 -17.57 -16.96 -1.76
CA LEU A 23 -17.37 -17.90 -0.66
C LEU A 23 -17.47 -19.30 -1.28
N ALA A 24 -16.51 -20.18 -0.99
CA ALA A 24 -16.67 -21.59 -1.33
C ALA A 24 -17.92 -22.10 -0.59
N SER A 25 -19.01 -22.31 -1.33
CA SER A 25 -20.22 -22.94 -0.80
C SER A 25 -20.02 -24.45 -0.82
N ALA A 26 -19.92 -25.06 0.36
CA ALA A 26 -19.93 -26.51 0.47
C ALA A 26 -21.38 -27.01 0.41
N GLU A 27 -21.63 -27.98 -0.46
CA GLU A 27 -22.89 -28.74 -0.48
C GLU A 27 -22.64 -30.12 0.14
N THR A 28 -23.54 -30.56 1.02
CA THR A 28 -23.49 -31.92 1.58
C THR A 28 -24.40 -32.81 0.75
N ILE A 29 -23.83 -33.89 0.21
CA ILE A 29 -24.51 -34.84 -0.66
C ILE A 29 -24.80 -36.09 0.17
N ASP A 30 -26.08 -36.34 0.46
CA ASP A 30 -26.53 -37.48 1.28
C ASP A 30 -27.62 -38.26 0.52
N GLY A 31 -27.36 -39.54 0.24
CA GLY A 31 -28.24 -40.40 -0.56
C GLY A 31 -28.16 -40.22 -2.08
N GLU A 32 -27.41 -39.21 -2.56
CA GLU A 32 -27.19 -38.93 -3.99
C GLU A 32 -25.80 -39.41 -4.44
N ASN A 33 -25.64 -39.73 -5.73
CA ASN A 33 -24.38 -40.27 -6.28
C ASN A 33 -23.61 -39.31 -7.20
N SER A 34 -24.01 -38.03 -7.26
CA SER A 34 -23.35 -36.99 -8.05
C SER A 34 -23.57 -35.62 -7.43
N ALA A 35 -22.71 -34.67 -7.79
CA ALA A 35 -22.83 -33.27 -7.42
C ALA A 35 -22.17 -32.40 -8.50
N ASP A 36 -22.75 -31.23 -8.73
CA ASP A 36 -22.20 -30.26 -9.66
C ASP A 36 -21.16 -29.39 -8.96
N VAL A 37 -19.97 -29.30 -9.55
CA VAL A 37 -18.91 -28.38 -9.10
C VAL A 37 -18.80 -27.25 -10.10
N ILE A 38 -19.20 -26.05 -9.70
CA ILE A 38 -19.13 -24.86 -10.54
C ILE A 38 -17.68 -24.35 -10.57
N ILE A 39 -17.09 -24.33 -11.77
CA ILE A 39 -15.76 -23.77 -12.01
C ILE A 39 -15.92 -22.38 -12.64
N ASN A 40 -15.51 -21.34 -11.91
CA ASN A 40 -15.48 -19.97 -12.39
C ASN A 40 -14.04 -19.53 -12.67
N GLY A 41 -13.85 -18.73 -13.71
CA GLY A 41 -12.54 -18.18 -14.06
C GLY A 41 -12.65 -16.85 -14.81
N THR A 42 -11.58 -16.07 -14.76
CA THR A 42 -11.45 -14.78 -15.46
C THR A 42 -10.16 -14.78 -16.28
N ILE A 43 -10.21 -14.24 -17.50
CA ILE A 43 -9.04 -14.09 -18.38
C ILE A 43 -8.76 -12.59 -18.57
N GLY A 44 -7.52 -12.17 -18.33
CA GLY A 44 -7.08 -10.80 -18.50
C GLY A 44 -6.94 -10.03 -17.18
N LYS A 45 -6.61 -8.73 -17.29
CA LYS A 45 -6.40 -7.87 -16.12
C LYS A 45 -7.74 -7.58 -15.43
N LEU A 46 -7.78 -7.83 -14.13
CA LEU A 46 -8.89 -7.48 -13.25
C LEU A 46 -8.78 -6.01 -12.79
N ASP A 47 -9.93 -5.38 -12.55
CA ASP A 47 -9.98 -3.99 -12.07
C ASP A 47 -9.62 -3.94 -10.57
N ASN A 48 -8.39 -3.53 -10.29
CA ASN A 48 -7.87 -3.41 -8.94
C ASN A 48 -8.32 -2.14 -8.20
N THR A 49 -9.18 -1.33 -8.81
CA THR A 49 -9.80 -0.16 -8.15
C THR A 49 -11.14 -0.51 -7.51
N ASP A 50 -11.91 -1.46 -8.08
CA ASP A 50 -13.19 -1.90 -7.50
C ASP A 50 -12.96 -2.86 -6.32
N PRO A 51 -13.39 -2.51 -5.08
CA PRO A 51 -13.23 -3.38 -3.92
C PRO A 51 -13.97 -4.73 -4.03
N ASN A 52 -14.91 -4.88 -4.95
CA ASN A 52 -15.70 -6.11 -5.17
C ASN A 52 -15.12 -7.00 -6.27
N THR A 53 -14.03 -6.60 -6.92
CA THR A 53 -13.36 -7.44 -7.92
C THR A 53 -12.83 -8.73 -7.30
N ASN A 54 -12.93 -9.82 -8.05
CA ASN A 54 -12.47 -11.16 -7.65
C ASN A 54 -10.95 -11.36 -7.81
N ILE A 55 -10.15 -10.38 -7.38
CA ILE A 55 -8.70 -10.58 -7.22
C ILE A 55 -8.48 -11.34 -5.88
N PRO A 56 -7.68 -12.42 -5.85
CA PRO A 56 -7.38 -13.14 -4.62
C PRO A 56 -6.90 -12.20 -3.50
N GLU A 57 -7.42 -12.40 -2.28
CA GLU A 57 -7.00 -11.58 -1.13
C GLU A 57 -5.48 -11.69 -0.93
N GLY A 58 -4.85 -10.55 -0.65
CA GLY A 58 -3.41 -10.50 -0.44
C GLY A 58 -2.55 -10.50 -1.70
N SER A 59 -3.14 -10.70 -2.89
CA SER A 59 -2.42 -10.60 -4.15
C SER A 59 -1.82 -9.20 -4.36
N ASP A 60 -0.63 -9.15 -4.96
CA ASP A 60 0.00 -7.89 -5.39
C ASP A 60 -0.77 -7.23 -6.53
N GLU A 61 -1.65 -7.96 -7.24
CA GLU A 61 -2.52 -7.39 -8.28
C GLU A 61 -3.47 -6.32 -7.73
N TRP A 62 -3.76 -6.35 -6.43
CA TRP A 62 -4.50 -5.28 -5.77
C TRP A 62 -3.76 -3.94 -5.77
N ILE A 63 -2.43 -3.93 -5.83
CA ILE A 63 -1.62 -2.73 -5.62
C ILE A 63 -1.75 -1.78 -6.82
N ASN A 64 -2.22 -0.56 -6.54
CA ASN A 64 -2.35 0.55 -7.47
C ASN A 64 -2.01 1.83 -6.73
N VAL A 65 -0.71 2.12 -6.62
CA VAL A 65 -0.18 3.26 -5.87
C VAL A 65 0.48 4.24 -6.81
N THR A 66 0.16 5.52 -6.66
CA THR A 66 0.89 6.63 -7.28
C THR A 66 1.83 7.23 -6.26
N VAL A 67 3.12 7.35 -6.59
CA VAL A 67 4.15 7.91 -5.70
C VAL A 67 5.11 8.78 -6.49
N ASP A 68 5.51 9.91 -5.91
CA ASP A 68 6.56 10.75 -6.48
C ASP A 68 7.91 10.04 -6.32
N THR A 69 8.47 9.57 -7.44
CA THR A 69 9.75 8.83 -7.46
C THR A 69 10.97 9.72 -7.69
N ALA A 70 10.77 10.90 -8.25
CA ALA A 70 11.81 11.90 -8.45
C ALA A 70 11.80 12.89 -7.27
N THR A 71 12.51 12.54 -6.20
CA THR A 71 12.61 13.36 -4.98
C THR A 71 14.01 13.93 -4.81
N ALA A 72 14.15 15.05 -4.09
CA ALA A 72 15.43 15.72 -3.90
C ALA A 72 15.46 16.45 -2.54
N PHE A 73 16.60 16.43 -1.88
CA PHE A 73 16.86 17.29 -0.74
C PHE A 73 17.97 18.29 -1.09
N HIS A 74 18.08 19.36 -0.31
CA HIS A 74 19.14 20.34 -0.44
C HIS A 74 19.47 20.96 0.92
N THR A 75 20.56 21.72 0.96
CA THR A 75 20.92 22.53 2.13
C THR A 75 20.84 24.01 1.79
N THR A 76 20.68 24.85 2.80
CA THR A 76 20.51 26.30 2.63
C THR A 76 21.70 27.09 3.15
N THR A 77 22.01 28.20 2.50
CA THR A 77 23.05 29.15 2.95
C THR A 77 22.73 29.74 4.32
N ALA A 78 21.43 29.91 4.65
CA ALA A 78 20.98 30.39 5.96
C ALA A 78 21.43 29.48 7.12
N SER A 79 21.63 28.19 6.85
CA SER A 79 22.16 27.22 7.81
C SER A 79 23.66 26.98 7.68
N ALA A 80 24.39 27.80 6.90
CA ALA A 80 25.76 27.52 6.47
C ALA A 80 25.89 26.10 5.87
N HIS A 81 24.88 25.72 5.08
CA HIS A 81 24.73 24.39 4.47
C HIS A 81 24.63 23.23 5.47
N LYS A 82 24.31 23.48 6.75
CA LYS A 82 24.24 22.44 7.78
C LYS A 82 22.90 21.73 7.89
N ASN A 83 21.80 22.38 7.54
CA ASN A 83 20.47 21.78 7.62
C ASN A 83 20.05 21.26 6.24
N ILE A 84 19.46 20.08 6.23
CA ILE A 84 18.85 19.46 5.05
C ILE A 84 17.34 19.65 5.09
N GLU A 85 16.76 20.04 3.96
CA GLU A 85 15.32 20.13 3.75
C GLU A 85 14.91 19.68 2.34
N SER A 86 13.64 19.31 2.17
CA SER A 86 13.05 18.96 0.88
C SER A 86 11.65 19.55 0.71
N ALA A 87 11.11 19.43 -0.51
CA ALA A 87 9.69 19.62 -0.73
C ALA A 87 8.85 18.50 -0.09
N ASP A 88 7.54 18.73 -0.03
CA ASP A 88 6.55 17.69 0.22
C ASP A 88 6.35 16.84 -1.05
N TYR A 89 6.54 15.53 -0.95
CA TYR A 89 6.25 14.53 -1.98
C TYR A 89 4.99 13.74 -1.65
N SER A 90 4.34 13.16 -2.63
CA SER A 90 3.04 12.50 -2.49
C SER A 90 3.10 10.98 -2.65
N ILE A 91 2.21 10.32 -1.92
CA ILE A 91 1.87 8.91 -2.10
C ILE A 91 0.35 8.75 -1.97
N VAL A 92 -0.26 8.06 -2.93
CA VAL A 92 -1.72 7.87 -3.02
C VAL A 92 -2.03 6.43 -3.36
N ASN A 93 -2.91 5.81 -2.57
CA ASN A 93 -3.47 4.50 -2.87
C ASN A 93 -4.78 4.64 -3.67
N ASN A 94 -4.79 4.10 -4.88
CA ASN A 94 -5.94 4.07 -5.79
C ASN A 94 -6.62 2.68 -5.82
N SER A 95 -6.12 1.73 -5.04
CA SER A 95 -6.61 0.36 -4.98
C SER A 95 -7.99 0.24 -4.35
N GLY A 96 -8.71 -0.84 -4.67
CA GLY A 96 -9.90 -1.32 -3.97
C GLY A 96 -9.59 -1.95 -2.59
N ARG A 97 -8.31 -2.20 -2.30
CA ARG A 97 -7.79 -2.65 -0.99
C ARG A 97 -6.93 -1.56 -0.35
N GLY A 98 -6.80 -1.61 0.97
CA GLY A 98 -5.80 -0.82 1.67
C GLY A 98 -4.38 -1.24 1.27
N VAL A 99 -3.40 -0.37 1.48
CA VAL A 99 -1.98 -0.66 1.22
C VAL A 99 -1.14 -0.30 2.43
N ALA A 100 -0.32 -1.24 2.87
CA ALA A 100 0.77 -1.01 3.82
C ALA A 100 2.04 -0.62 3.05
N VAL A 101 2.74 0.40 3.55
CA VAL A 101 3.99 0.92 3.00
C VAL A 101 5.11 0.66 4.00
N THR A 102 6.18 0.02 3.53
CA THR A 102 7.39 -0.25 4.33
C THR A 102 8.60 0.40 3.67
N LEU A 103 9.47 1.01 4.48
CA LEU A 103 10.79 1.47 4.04
C LEU A 103 11.68 0.23 3.89
N ASN A 104 11.89 -0.26 2.67
CA ASN A 104 12.42 -1.61 2.44
C ASN A 104 13.95 -1.65 2.34
N LYS A 105 14.53 -0.68 1.63
CA LYS A 105 15.98 -0.63 1.39
C LYS A 105 16.40 0.78 1.02
N MET A 106 17.61 1.17 1.41
CA MET A 106 18.28 2.37 0.90
C MET A 106 19.63 2.01 0.31
N ASP A 107 19.95 2.59 -0.84
CA ASP A 107 21.24 2.46 -1.51
C ASP A 107 21.91 3.84 -1.68
N GLY A 108 23.24 3.86 -1.58
CA GLY A 108 24.08 5.05 -1.75
C GLY A 108 25.28 5.02 -0.81
N THR A 109 26.03 6.11 -0.73
CA THR A 109 27.17 6.22 0.18
C THR A 109 27.18 7.61 0.78
N PRO A 110 26.79 7.75 2.06
CA PRO A 110 26.87 9.03 2.75
C PRO A 110 28.30 9.55 2.78
N LYS A 111 28.47 10.82 2.47
CA LYS A 111 29.77 11.50 2.50
C LYS A 111 29.69 12.82 3.25
N TYR A 112 28.66 13.61 2.97
CA TYR A 112 28.42 14.88 3.61
C TYR A 112 27.11 14.91 4.38
N VAL A 113 26.17 14.00 4.10
CA VAL A 113 24.96 13.82 4.90
C VAL A 113 25.31 13.04 6.18
N ASP A 114 25.07 13.65 7.33
CA ASP A 114 25.26 13.03 8.64
C ASP A 114 23.97 12.36 9.12
N THR A 115 22.85 13.08 9.02
CA THR A 115 21.50 12.54 9.25
C THR A 115 20.60 12.86 8.08
N LEU A 116 19.74 11.91 7.72
CA LEU A 116 18.64 12.11 6.78
C LEU A 116 17.44 11.34 7.31
N THR A 117 16.38 12.05 7.67
CA THR A 117 15.16 11.49 8.24
C THR A 117 14.04 11.64 7.22
N ILE A 118 13.32 10.55 6.94
CA ILE A 118 12.04 10.61 6.23
C ILE A 118 10.92 10.86 7.23
N ASN A 119 10.08 11.83 6.91
CA ASN A 119 8.93 12.25 7.68
C ASN A 119 7.68 12.05 6.83
N ALA A 120 6.54 11.82 7.49
CA ALA A 120 5.25 11.82 6.83
C ALA A 120 4.37 12.95 7.35
N LYS A 121 3.47 13.41 6.50
CA LYS A 121 2.46 14.42 6.80
C LYS A 121 1.14 14.01 6.16
N GLY A 122 0.05 14.13 6.90
CA GLY A 122 -1.28 13.81 6.39
C GLY A 122 -2.27 13.71 7.53
N ASP A 123 -3.46 14.25 7.32
CA ASP A 123 -4.56 14.17 8.28
C ASP A 123 -5.40 12.92 7.98
N GLY A 124 -5.99 12.31 9.01
CA GLY A 124 -6.92 11.20 8.85
C GLY A 124 -6.29 9.85 8.51
N LEU A 125 -4.95 9.70 8.59
CA LEU A 125 -4.32 8.39 8.57
C LEU A 125 -4.75 7.56 9.79
N VAL A 126 -4.84 6.24 9.64
CA VAL A 126 -5.21 5.33 10.75
C VAL A 126 -4.23 5.39 11.92
N ALA A 127 -2.97 5.70 11.63
CA ALA A 127 -1.93 5.97 12.61
C ALA A 127 -0.93 6.96 12.01
N ALA A 128 -0.39 7.85 12.86
CA ALA A 128 0.67 8.77 12.46
C ALA A 128 1.96 7.97 12.17
N PRO A 129 2.56 8.09 10.96
CA PRO A 129 3.83 7.43 10.66
C PRO A 129 4.96 7.97 11.53
N VAL A 130 5.84 7.09 11.98
CA VAL A 130 7.00 7.47 12.79
C VAL A 130 8.11 8.00 11.87
N ALA A 131 8.68 9.16 12.22
CA ALA A 131 9.86 9.69 11.54
C ALA A 131 11.01 8.68 11.65
N THR A 132 11.67 8.37 10.54
CA THR A 132 12.68 7.30 10.48
C THR A 132 13.96 7.82 9.86
N ASN A 133 15.09 7.60 10.53
CA ASN A 133 16.40 7.91 9.96
C ASN A 133 16.72 6.91 8.85
N LEU A 134 17.02 7.47 7.68
CA LEU A 134 17.50 6.80 6.48
C LEU A 134 19.03 6.82 6.43
N VAL A 135 19.62 7.93 6.90
CA VAL A 135 21.05 8.06 7.21
C VAL A 135 21.15 8.49 8.67
N ASP A 136 22.06 7.88 9.42
CA ASP A 136 22.35 8.23 10.81
C ASP A 136 23.87 8.10 11.07
N ASN A 137 24.47 9.13 11.68
CA ASN A 137 25.92 9.22 11.91
C ASN A 137 26.74 8.92 10.64
N ASN A 138 26.35 9.52 9.51
CA ASN A 138 26.99 9.35 8.20
C ASN A 138 27.04 7.89 7.71
N ALA A 139 26.08 7.06 8.13
CA ALA A 139 25.91 5.68 7.66
C ALA A 139 24.45 5.42 7.26
N LEU A 140 24.24 4.52 6.28
CA LEU A 140 22.88 4.11 5.91
C LEU A 140 22.24 3.30 7.04
N ALA A 141 20.95 3.55 7.30
CA ALA A 141 20.17 2.74 8.21
C ALA A 141 19.91 1.34 7.64
N ASP A 142 19.91 0.31 8.50
CA ASP A 142 19.46 -1.03 8.13
C ASP A 142 17.92 -1.09 8.14
N LEU A 143 17.35 -1.28 6.95
CA LEU A 143 15.91 -1.32 6.72
C LEU A 143 15.37 -2.75 6.49
N THR A 144 16.21 -3.78 6.59
CA THR A 144 15.83 -5.17 6.26
C THR A 144 14.66 -5.71 7.08
N SER A 145 14.50 -5.20 8.31
CA SER A 145 13.41 -5.57 9.23
C SER A 145 12.54 -4.36 9.63
N ALA A 146 12.48 -3.33 8.77
CA ALA A 146 11.69 -2.15 9.05
C ALA A 146 10.19 -2.50 9.22
N PRO A 147 9.50 -1.95 10.24
CA PRO A 147 8.07 -2.14 10.39
C PRO A 147 7.30 -1.46 9.25
N VAL A 148 5.99 -1.72 9.19
CA VAL A 148 5.09 -0.91 8.35
C VAL A 148 5.21 0.54 8.78
N TRP A 149 5.63 1.39 7.85
CA TRP A 149 5.83 2.80 8.10
C TRP A 149 4.51 3.55 8.08
N MET A 150 3.63 3.24 7.13
CA MET A 150 2.28 3.78 7.08
C MET A 150 1.27 2.82 6.45
N ARG A 151 -0.01 3.04 6.74
CA ARG A 151 -1.13 2.35 6.09
C ARG A 151 -2.02 3.38 5.42
N LEU A 152 -2.27 3.18 4.13
CA LEU A 152 -3.17 3.98 3.31
C LEU A 152 -4.46 3.19 3.11
N ALA A 153 -5.59 3.84 3.34
CA ALA A 153 -6.90 3.27 3.06
C ALA A 153 -7.07 2.99 1.56
N ASN A 154 -8.09 2.20 1.19
CA ASN A 154 -8.47 2.03 -0.21
C ASN A 154 -8.98 3.36 -0.81
N LYS A 155 -9.28 3.38 -2.12
CA LYS A 155 -9.76 4.58 -2.83
C LYS A 155 -11.01 5.23 -2.21
N ASP A 156 -11.80 4.49 -1.45
CA ASP A 156 -13.03 4.94 -0.79
C ASP A 156 -12.81 5.33 0.68
N GLY A 157 -11.55 5.33 1.14
CA GLY A 157 -11.17 5.67 2.50
C GLY A 157 -11.49 4.59 3.54
N ARG A 158 -11.51 3.32 3.14
CA ARG A 158 -11.77 2.16 4.01
C ARG A 158 -10.54 1.26 4.13
N LEU A 159 -10.29 0.73 5.31
CA LEU A 159 -9.34 -0.38 5.52
C LEU A 159 -10.10 -1.69 5.59
N ASN A 160 -11.10 -1.79 6.48
CA ASN A 160 -12.06 -2.88 6.49
C ASN A 160 -13.24 -2.54 5.57
N ILE A 161 -13.42 -3.32 4.51
CA ILE A 161 -14.41 -3.04 3.47
C ILE A 161 -15.84 -3.11 4.01
N ALA A 162 -16.09 -4.00 4.98
CA ALA A 162 -17.42 -4.29 5.50
C ALA A 162 -17.82 -3.33 6.64
N THR A 163 -16.88 -2.94 7.50
CA THR A 163 -17.20 -2.20 8.73
C THR A 163 -16.86 -0.72 8.69
N ASP A 164 -15.88 -0.31 7.88
CA ASP A 164 -15.50 1.10 7.84
C ASP A 164 -16.50 1.92 7.02
N ALA A 165 -16.85 3.10 7.53
CA ALA A 165 -17.57 4.10 6.75
C ALA A 165 -16.70 4.59 5.58
N ALA A 166 -17.33 5.11 4.53
CA ALA A 166 -16.59 5.80 3.47
C ALA A 166 -15.83 7.00 4.05
N SER A 167 -14.61 7.23 3.57
CA SER A 167 -13.70 8.28 4.04
C SER A 167 -13.35 8.20 5.53
N ALA A 168 -13.43 7.01 6.15
CA ALA A 168 -13.01 6.81 7.54
C ALA A 168 -11.53 7.10 7.75
N TYR A 169 -10.70 6.76 6.75
CA TYR A 169 -9.26 6.97 6.77
C TYR A 169 -8.77 7.56 5.44
N ALA A 170 -7.65 8.29 5.50
CA ALA A 170 -7.00 8.83 4.33
C ALA A 170 -6.34 7.72 3.49
N ASN A 171 -6.48 7.83 2.16
CA ASN A 171 -5.80 6.99 1.18
C ASN A 171 -4.54 7.64 0.62
N SER A 172 -4.18 8.83 1.09
CA SER A 172 -3.02 9.58 0.65
C SER A 172 -2.24 10.16 1.82
N ALA A 173 -0.94 10.29 1.64
CA ALA A 173 -0.06 11.02 2.54
C ALA A 173 0.96 11.83 1.74
N LYS A 174 1.63 12.74 2.44
CA LYS A 174 2.85 13.39 1.98
C LYS A 174 4.05 12.88 2.75
N PHE A 175 5.23 12.96 2.16
CA PHE A 175 6.50 12.69 2.82
C PHE A 175 7.56 13.70 2.42
N TYR A 176 8.52 13.93 3.30
CA TYR A 176 9.61 14.89 3.09
C TYR A 176 10.85 14.47 3.90
N TYR A 177 11.98 15.06 3.56
CA TYR A 177 13.26 14.79 4.18
C TYR A 177 13.74 15.97 5.01
N THR A 178 14.30 15.66 6.17
CA THR A 178 15.02 16.60 7.03
C THR A 178 16.35 15.99 7.43
N GLY A 179 17.29 16.78 7.92
CA GLY A 179 18.52 16.20 8.45
C GLY A 179 19.63 17.23 8.59
N THR A 180 20.85 16.72 8.71
CA THR A 180 22.05 17.53 8.91
C THR A 180 23.20 17.03 8.07
N THR A 181 24.12 17.93 7.75
CA THR A 181 25.41 17.55 7.17
C THR A 181 26.45 17.29 8.27
N VAL A 182 27.53 16.61 7.90
CA VAL A 182 28.74 16.49 8.73
C VAL A 182 29.35 17.85 9.08
N ALA A 183 30.21 17.88 10.10
CA ALA A 183 30.91 19.09 10.52
C ALA A 183 31.84 19.63 9.41
N ASP A 184 32.57 18.73 8.73
CA ASP A 184 33.55 19.07 7.70
C ASP A 184 32.96 18.98 6.29
N LEU A 185 32.47 20.10 5.80
CA LEU A 185 31.96 20.24 4.43
C LEU A 185 33.11 20.52 3.43
N PRO A 186 32.88 20.35 2.12
CA PRO A 186 33.84 20.74 1.09
C PRO A 186 34.26 22.21 1.23
N ALA A 187 35.54 22.49 1.00
CA ALA A 187 36.09 23.85 1.11
C ALA A 187 35.40 24.88 0.19
N ASN A 188 34.78 24.43 -0.90
CA ASN A 188 34.08 25.24 -1.88
C ASN A 188 32.55 25.19 -1.77
N VAL A 189 32.00 24.75 -0.63
CA VAL A 189 30.55 24.59 -0.44
C VAL A 189 29.74 25.86 -0.72
N GLU A 190 30.32 27.04 -0.48
CA GLU A 190 29.69 28.34 -0.77
C GLU A 190 29.77 28.74 -2.26
N GLN A 191 30.53 28.01 -3.10
CA GLN A 191 30.74 28.36 -4.51
C GLN A 191 30.19 27.33 -5.50
N ALA A 192 30.09 26.06 -5.11
CA ALA A 192 29.65 24.99 -6.01
C ALA A 192 28.84 23.91 -5.27
N THR A 193 27.78 23.45 -5.93
CA THR A 193 26.97 22.32 -5.46
C THR A 193 27.72 21.00 -5.65
N THR A 194 27.74 20.16 -4.61
CA THR A 194 28.20 18.77 -4.72
C THR A 194 27.00 17.84 -4.65
N ALA A 195 26.86 16.92 -5.60
CA ALA A 195 25.78 15.96 -5.62
C ALA A 195 26.08 14.76 -4.71
N GLU A 196 25.09 14.37 -3.90
CA GLU A 196 25.09 13.16 -3.08
C GLU A 196 23.70 12.54 -3.17
N ASN A 197 23.61 11.39 -3.85
CA ASN A 197 22.33 10.79 -4.25
C ASN A 197 22.11 9.45 -3.56
N TYR A 198 20.84 9.16 -3.29
CA TYR A 198 20.40 7.91 -2.69
C TYR A 198 19.20 7.34 -3.45
N THR A 199 19.01 6.03 -3.36
CA THR A 199 17.81 5.34 -3.84
C THR A 199 17.10 4.70 -2.67
N LEU A 200 15.91 5.19 -2.34
CA LEU A 200 15.01 4.56 -1.37
C LEU A 200 14.04 3.63 -2.11
N THR A 201 13.97 2.38 -1.66
CA THR A 201 12.98 1.40 -2.12
C THR A 201 11.84 1.34 -1.11
N LEU A 202 10.64 1.68 -1.55
CA LEU A 202 9.40 1.44 -0.79
C LEU A 202 8.84 0.07 -1.19
N LYS A 203 8.39 -0.71 -0.20
CA LYS A 203 7.62 -1.93 -0.44
C LYS A 203 6.14 -1.64 -0.16
N PHE A 204 5.30 -2.01 -1.11
CA PHE A 204 3.86 -1.98 -0.97
C PHE A 204 3.35 -3.40 -0.71
N THR A 205 2.38 -3.53 0.18
CA THR A 205 1.72 -4.80 0.47
C THR A 205 0.24 -4.54 0.64
N SER A 206 -0.59 -5.31 -0.08
CA SER A 206 -2.04 -5.17 0.03
C SER A 206 -2.50 -5.54 1.44
N ILE A 207 -3.48 -4.79 1.95
CA ILE A 207 -4.20 -5.09 3.18
C ILE A 207 -5.48 -5.80 2.75
N GLN A 208 -5.70 -7.01 3.23
CA GLN A 208 -6.89 -7.79 2.89
C GLN A 208 -8.17 -7.07 3.34
N LYS A 209 -9.32 -7.50 2.81
CA LYS A 209 -10.63 -6.86 3.07
C LYS A 209 -11.02 -6.74 4.55
N ASP A 210 -10.37 -7.47 5.45
CA ASP A 210 -10.55 -7.38 6.91
C ASP A 210 -9.93 -6.12 7.54
N GLY A 211 -9.12 -5.39 6.77
CA GLY A 211 -8.43 -4.17 7.20
C GLY A 211 -7.16 -4.39 8.03
N THR A 212 -6.80 -5.63 8.33
CA THR A 212 -5.69 -5.96 9.24
C THR A 212 -4.62 -6.83 8.62
N THR A 213 -5.02 -7.88 7.88
CA THR A 213 -4.11 -8.90 7.36
C THR A 213 -3.33 -8.38 6.15
N LEU A 214 -2.02 -8.66 6.09
CA LEU A 214 -1.12 -8.14 5.06
C LEU A 214 -0.72 -9.24 4.08
N GLY A 215 -0.79 -8.94 2.78
CA GLY A 215 -0.36 -9.82 1.71
C GLY A 215 -1.14 -11.13 1.69
N VAL A 216 -0.66 -12.09 0.91
CA VAL A 216 -1.27 -13.43 0.85
C VAL A 216 -1.13 -14.14 2.19
N THR A 217 -2.23 -14.73 2.67
CA THR A 217 -2.14 -15.79 3.68
C THR A 217 -1.86 -17.09 2.90
N PRO A 218 -0.70 -17.75 3.13
CA PRO A 218 -0.40 -19.02 2.48
C PRO A 218 -1.39 -20.13 2.85
#